data_AF-A0A7D3X916-F1
#
_entry.id   AF-A0A7D3X916-F1
#
_cell.length_a   1.000
_cell.length_b   1.000
_cell.length_c   1.000
_cell.angle_alpha   90.00
_cell.angle_beta   90.00
_cell.angle_gamma   90.00
#
_symmetry.space_group_name_H-M   'P 1'
#
loop_
_entity.id
_entity.type
_entity.pdbx_description
1 polymer ?
#
loop_
_entity_poly.entity_id
_entity_poly.type
_entity_poly.pdbx_seq_one_letter_code
_entity_poly.pdbx_strand_id
1 'polypeptide(L)'
;MRISQVLLLALPAAAWLGSCAQKAVPTDSDKAAGTSSAKPVVASKVPSRFLATPPTIDGKATEWTDSLQYDANSHLQYEVLNDARTVYVRLKAADMPTQAKMAYLGMVVWLDSTGRNQQQLGVKFPLPIDLSTIKAPAERPVGAMGPTAAERQEDHLTRLRGIIAGANQMELLNYRGSKEPVLTDSEAKIGVKAAIGLDARNNLIYELAVPLRLLYRRVPDLAGGRVATVGVWMAGQKPKPAPGSQQSDMSVVGPQGGGMGGYGGMGGYGGGMRGGYGGGMRTYRGGDTFQTFTLKTSAQLAGK
;
A
#
# COMPACT_ATOMS: atom_id res chain seq x y z
N MET A 1 15.86 -30.77 73.06
CA MET A 1 15.40 -30.46 71.69
C MET A 1 13.91 -30.79 71.58
N ARG A 2 13.12 -29.84 71.06
CA ARG A 2 11.76 -29.93 70.48
C ARG A 2 10.52 -30.04 71.40
N ILE A 3 10.09 -28.84 71.81
CA ILE A 3 8.76 -28.17 71.73
C ILE A 3 7.50 -29.00 71.42
N SER A 4 6.50 -28.75 72.27
CA SER A 4 5.08 -29.17 72.26
C SER A 4 4.18 -28.58 71.17
N GLN A 5 3.27 -29.44 70.69
CA GLN A 5 1.79 -29.35 70.53
C GLN A 5 1.10 -28.02 70.13
N VAL A 6 0.38 -27.98 68.99
CA VAL A 6 -1.09 -28.21 68.76
C VAL A 6 -1.89 -26.89 68.75
N LEU A 7 -2.63 -26.59 67.68
CA LEU A 7 -4.10 -26.43 67.71
C LEU A 7 -4.69 -26.17 66.30
N LEU A 8 -5.71 -26.96 65.98
CA LEU A 8 -6.58 -26.91 64.81
C LEU A 8 -7.85 -26.13 65.19
N LEU A 9 -8.39 -25.26 64.33
CA LEU A 9 -9.79 -24.80 64.41
C LEU A 9 -10.31 -24.34 63.05
N ALA A 10 -11.56 -24.69 62.78
CA ALA A 10 -12.26 -24.61 61.50
C ALA A 10 -13.20 -23.38 61.38
N LEU A 11 -13.35 -22.89 60.13
CA LEU A 11 -14.51 -22.31 59.39
C LEU A 11 -15.69 -21.63 60.15
N PRO A 12 -16.31 -20.55 59.61
CA PRO A 12 -17.23 -20.66 58.45
C PRO A 12 -17.38 -19.43 57.51
N ALA A 13 -18.24 -19.61 56.50
CA ALA A 13 -18.58 -18.76 55.36
C ALA A 13 -19.52 -17.56 55.64
N ALA A 14 -19.44 -16.52 54.79
CA ALA A 14 -20.49 -15.52 54.51
C ALA A 14 -20.04 -14.75 53.23
N ALA A 15 -20.76 -14.74 52.10
CA ALA A 15 -22.08 -14.17 51.77
C ALA A 15 -21.85 -13.04 50.74
N TRP A 16 -22.32 -13.29 49.51
CA TRP A 16 -22.30 -12.36 48.39
C TRP A 16 -23.49 -11.39 48.50
N LEU A 17 -23.20 -10.08 48.41
CA LEU A 17 -24.13 -8.99 48.08
C LEU A 17 -23.38 -8.16 47.01
N GLY A 18 -23.87 -7.90 45.80
CA GLY A 18 -25.23 -7.56 45.42
C GLY A 18 -25.44 -6.05 45.60
N SER A 19 -24.93 -5.21 44.68
CA SER A 19 -25.37 -3.81 44.59
C SER A 19 -25.21 -3.26 43.17
N CYS A 20 -26.20 -2.45 42.81
CA CYS A 20 -26.63 -2.11 41.46
C CYS A 20 -25.84 -0.93 40.87
N ALA A 21 -25.48 -1.04 39.59
CA ALA A 21 -25.09 0.10 38.77
C ALA A 21 -26.35 0.77 38.20
N GLN A 22 -26.65 2.00 38.64
CA GLN A 22 -27.68 2.85 38.02
C GLN A 22 -27.03 3.92 37.13
N LYS A 23 -27.34 3.77 35.83
CA LYS A 23 -27.47 4.74 34.74
C LYS A 23 -26.99 6.19 34.96
N ALA A 24 -26.03 6.59 34.12
CA ALA A 24 -25.96 7.95 33.60
C ALA A 24 -26.39 7.93 32.12
N VAL A 25 -27.40 8.74 31.80
CA VAL A 25 -27.94 8.99 30.47
C VAL A 25 -27.03 9.99 29.75
N PRO A 26 -26.62 9.78 28.48
CA PRO A 26 -26.02 10.84 27.69
C PRO A 26 -27.12 11.64 26.99
N THR A 27 -27.15 12.94 27.22
CA THR A 27 -27.95 13.91 26.47
C THR A 27 -27.31 14.17 25.11
N ASP A 28 -28.08 13.93 24.05
CA ASP A 28 -27.84 14.41 22.70
C ASP A 28 -27.74 15.95 22.68
N SER A 29 -26.66 16.45 22.08
CA SER A 29 -26.71 17.71 21.34
C SER A 29 -25.68 17.64 20.21
N ASP A 30 -26.16 17.14 19.09
CA ASP A 30 -25.52 17.22 17.78
C ASP A 30 -25.17 18.67 17.44
N LYS A 31 -23.90 18.91 17.13
CA LYS A 31 -23.50 19.99 16.23
C LYS A 31 -22.50 19.44 15.22
N ALA A 32 -23.03 19.21 14.03
CA ALA A 32 -22.32 18.76 12.85
C ALA A 32 -21.12 19.66 12.54
N ALA A 33 -19.93 19.08 12.60
CA ALA A 33 -18.74 19.54 11.91
C ALA A 33 -18.25 18.38 11.05
N GLY A 34 -18.46 18.50 9.74
CA GLY A 34 -18.00 17.53 8.75
C GLY A 34 -16.48 17.56 8.65
N THR A 35 -15.81 16.74 9.44
CA THR A 35 -14.45 16.30 9.19
C THR A 35 -14.51 14.89 8.63
N SER A 36 -14.06 14.73 7.39
CA SER A 36 -13.77 13.45 6.75
C SER A 36 -12.76 12.68 7.62
N SER A 37 -13.26 11.88 8.55
CA SER A 37 -12.46 10.95 9.33
C SER A 37 -12.04 9.80 8.44
N ALA A 38 -10.80 9.82 7.97
CA ALA A 38 -10.15 8.63 7.45
C ALA A 38 -10.23 7.55 8.55
N LYS A 39 -10.99 6.47 8.31
CA LYS A 39 -11.06 5.35 9.24
C LYS A 39 -9.62 4.88 9.56
N PRO A 40 -9.26 4.73 10.85
CA PRO A 40 -7.94 4.21 11.19
C PRO A 40 -7.80 2.80 10.60
N VAL A 41 -6.76 2.57 9.80
CA VAL A 41 -6.38 1.24 9.32
C VAL A 41 -5.93 0.43 10.54
N VAL A 42 -6.83 -0.39 11.08
CA VAL A 42 -6.55 -1.30 12.19
C VAL A 42 -5.68 -2.44 11.65
N ALA A 43 -4.51 -2.65 12.25
CA ALA A 43 -3.64 -3.75 11.87
C ALA A 43 -4.34 -5.08 12.16
N SER A 44 -4.58 -5.88 11.13
CA SER A 44 -5.06 -7.26 11.29
C SER A 44 -3.95 -8.11 11.89
N LYS A 45 -4.29 -8.98 12.84
CA LYS A 45 -3.36 -9.98 13.40
C LYS A 45 -3.65 -11.30 12.70
N VAL A 46 -2.69 -11.80 11.93
CA VAL A 46 -2.82 -13.02 11.13
C VAL A 46 -1.76 -14.04 11.61
N PRO A 47 -2.07 -15.32 11.79
CA PRO A 47 -1.02 -16.32 12.01
C PRO A 47 -0.19 -16.47 10.73
N SER A 48 1.14 -16.51 10.84
CA SER A 48 1.94 -17.02 9.72
C SER A 48 1.90 -18.54 9.70
N ARG A 49 2.32 -19.13 8.57
CA ARG A 49 2.52 -20.58 8.44
C ARG A 49 4.00 -20.90 8.25
N PHE A 50 4.46 -21.95 8.91
CA PHE A 50 5.82 -22.45 8.79
C PHE A 50 6.00 -23.22 7.47
N LEU A 51 7.09 -22.94 6.76
CA LEU A 51 7.48 -23.60 5.53
C LEU A 51 8.68 -24.51 5.77
N ALA A 52 8.54 -25.80 5.41
CA ALA A 52 9.65 -26.73 5.39
C ALA A 52 10.61 -26.48 4.23
N THR A 53 10.06 -26.03 3.10
CA THR A 53 10.81 -25.68 1.88
C THR A 53 10.60 -24.19 1.59
N PRO A 54 11.67 -23.38 1.56
CA PRO A 54 11.60 -21.98 1.16
C PRO A 54 11.02 -21.81 -0.25
N PRO A 55 10.16 -20.82 -0.49
CA PRO A 55 9.73 -20.48 -1.83
C PRO A 55 10.86 -19.78 -2.59
N THR A 56 10.92 -20.04 -3.89
CA THR A 56 11.66 -19.28 -4.87
C THR A 56 10.98 -17.93 -5.03
N ILE A 57 11.76 -16.85 -4.90
CA ILE A 57 11.26 -15.48 -5.07
C ILE A 57 11.47 -15.11 -6.53
N ASP A 58 10.48 -15.39 -7.38
CA ASP A 58 10.57 -15.19 -8.83
C ASP A 58 9.32 -14.52 -9.43
N GLY A 59 8.41 -14.07 -8.56
CA GLY A 59 7.14 -13.45 -8.96
C GLY A 59 6.10 -14.48 -9.37
N LYS A 60 6.31 -15.78 -9.10
CA LYS A 60 5.35 -16.86 -9.36
C LYS A 60 4.83 -17.49 -8.08
N ALA A 61 3.52 -17.42 -7.92
CA ALA A 61 2.82 -17.95 -6.74
C ALA A 61 2.73 -19.49 -6.66
N THR A 62 3.43 -20.27 -7.50
CA THR A 62 3.25 -21.73 -7.63
C THR A 62 3.66 -22.52 -6.40
N GLU A 63 4.60 -22.01 -5.60
CA GLU A 63 5.10 -22.65 -4.39
C GLU A 63 4.40 -22.14 -3.11
N TRP A 64 3.52 -21.16 -3.27
CA TRP A 64 2.77 -20.54 -2.20
C TRP A 64 1.44 -21.24 -1.98
N THR A 65 0.83 -21.01 -0.82
CA THR A 65 -0.51 -21.55 -0.53
C THR A 65 -1.58 -20.65 -1.15
N ASP A 66 -2.83 -21.11 -1.30
CA ASP A 66 -3.94 -20.25 -1.75
C ASP A 66 -4.70 -19.56 -0.60
N SER A 67 -4.13 -19.54 0.61
CA SER A 67 -4.77 -18.98 1.82
C SER A 67 -4.54 -17.48 2.01
N LEU A 68 -4.80 -16.69 0.96
CA LEU A 68 -4.64 -15.24 0.98
C LEU A 68 -5.70 -14.54 1.84
N GLN A 69 -5.29 -13.55 2.61
CA GLN A 69 -6.16 -12.59 3.27
C GLN A 69 -6.46 -11.43 2.33
N TYR A 70 -7.67 -10.87 2.36
CA TYR A 70 -8.04 -9.70 1.56
C TYR A 70 -8.15 -8.45 2.43
N ASP A 71 -7.45 -7.38 2.05
CA ASP A 71 -7.64 -6.05 2.61
C ASP A 71 -8.47 -5.19 1.67
N ALA A 72 -9.67 -4.81 2.12
CA ALA A 72 -10.60 -4.04 1.32
C ALA A 72 -10.15 -2.59 1.07
N ASN A 73 -9.28 -2.02 1.93
CA ASN A 73 -8.85 -0.63 1.78
C ASN A 73 -7.78 -0.48 0.70
N SER A 74 -6.84 -1.43 0.64
CA SER A 74 -5.80 -1.45 -0.38
C SER A 74 -6.18 -2.24 -1.62
N HIS A 75 -7.30 -2.99 -1.59
CA HIS A 75 -7.69 -3.97 -2.61
C HIS A 75 -6.63 -5.04 -2.87
N LEU A 76 -5.80 -5.35 -1.86
CA LEU A 76 -4.74 -6.34 -1.97
C LEU A 76 -5.14 -7.64 -1.30
N GLN A 77 -4.73 -8.73 -1.92
CA GLN A 77 -4.63 -10.02 -1.27
C GLN A 77 -3.20 -10.20 -0.76
N TYR A 78 -3.03 -10.73 0.45
CA TYR A 78 -1.71 -10.90 1.05
C TYR A 78 -1.58 -12.18 1.87
N GLU A 79 -0.35 -12.64 2.04
CA GLU A 79 0.01 -13.76 2.91
C GLU A 79 1.38 -13.50 3.52
N VAL A 80 1.55 -13.89 4.79
CA VAL A 80 2.83 -13.86 5.48
C VAL A 80 3.19 -15.27 5.90
N LEU A 81 4.34 -15.74 5.46
CA LEU A 81 4.89 -17.07 5.77
C LEU A 81 6.25 -16.91 6.44
N ASN A 82 6.75 -17.98 7.04
CA ASN A 82 8.11 -17.99 7.56
C ASN A 82 8.73 -19.39 7.51
N ASP A 83 10.05 -19.43 7.48
CA ASP A 83 10.81 -20.60 7.90
C ASP A 83 11.55 -20.26 9.21
N ALA A 84 12.60 -21.02 9.55
CA ALA A 84 13.40 -20.78 10.75
C ALA A 84 14.29 -19.52 10.70
N ARG A 85 14.52 -18.94 9.53
CA ARG A 85 15.51 -17.88 9.29
C ARG A 85 14.99 -16.68 8.51
N THR A 86 13.83 -16.79 7.89
CA THR A 86 13.31 -15.87 6.88
C THR A 86 11.81 -15.68 7.07
N VAL A 87 11.36 -14.44 6.91
CA VAL A 87 9.94 -14.13 6.73
C VAL A 87 9.68 -13.85 5.25
N TYR A 88 8.56 -14.34 4.76
CA TYR A 88 8.12 -14.21 3.39
C TYR A 88 6.81 -13.44 3.33
N VAL A 89 6.70 -12.51 2.40
CA VAL A 89 5.48 -11.75 2.15
C VAL A 89 5.12 -11.93 0.68
N ARG A 90 3.87 -12.31 0.42
CA ARG A 90 3.30 -12.31 -0.92
C ARG A 90 2.13 -11.35 -0.97
N LEU A 91 2.03 -10.62 -2.07
CA LEU A 91 0.88 -9.80 -2.42
C LEU A 91 0.33 -10.20 -3.77
N LYS A 92 -0.97 -9.99 -3.92
CA LYS A 92 -1.68 -10.19 -5.16
C LYS A 92 -2.66 -9.04 -5.40
N ALA A 93 -2.56 -8.43 -6.59
CA ALA A 93 -3.46 -7.39 -7.06
C ALA A 93 -4.20 -7.84 -8.31
N ALA A 94 -5.53 -7.83 -8.25
CA ALA A 94 -6.39 -8.30 -9.33
C ALA A 94 -6.88 -7.16 -10.23
N ASP A 95 -7.09 -5.97 -9.69
CA ASP A 95 -7.62 -4.82 -10.43
C ASP A 95 -6.51 -3.98 -11.07
N MET A 96 -6.77 -3.47 -12.27
CA MET A 96 -5.80 -2.71 -13.07
C MET A 96 -5.27 -1.46 -12.34
N PRO A 97 -6.10 -0.66 -11.62
CA PRO A 97 -5.60 0.50 -10.88
C PRO A 97 -4.56 0.13 -9.82
N THR A 98 -4.79 -0.92 -9.03
CA THR A 98 -3.85 -1.37 -8.00
C THR A 98 -2.58 -1.93 -8.61
N GLN A 99 -2.69 -2.71 -9.68
CA GLN A 99 -1.53 -3.22 -10.43
C GLN A 99 -0.66 -2.08 -10.98
N ALA A 100 -1.27 -1.07 -11.61
CA ALA A 100 -0.58 0.08 -12.16
C ALA A 100 0.13 0.90 -11.06
N LYS A 101 -0.52 1.12 -9.91
CA LYS A 101 0.12 1.78 -8.76
C LYS A 101 1.34 1.01 -8.27
N MET A 102 1.21 -0.29 -8.07
CA MET A 102 2.30 -1.16 -7.60
C MET A 102 3.48 -1.14 -8.57
N ALA A 103 3.22 -1.30 -9.87
CA ALA A 103 4.28 -1.39 -10.87
C ALA A 103 4.91 -0.03 -11.22
N TYR A 104 4.11 1.02 -11.38
CA TYR A 104 4.60 2.29 -11.94
C TYR A 104 5.09 3.25 -10.86
N LEU A 105 4.38 3.33 -9.73
CA LEU A 105 4.77 4.21 -8.64
C LEU A 105 5.71 3.49 -7.66
N GLY A 106 5.76 2.17 -7.71
CA GLY A 106 6.47 1.37 -6.73
C GLY A 106 5.79 1.41 -5.36
N MET A 107 6.39 0.70 -4.43
CA MET A 107 5.92 0.64 -3.05
C MET A 107 7.08 0.40 -2.10
N VAL A 108 6.82 0.63 -0.82
CA VAL A 108 7.73 0.24 0.27
C VAL A 108 7.02 -0.75 1.17
N VAL A 109 7.69 -1.88 1.44
CA VAL A 109 7.31 -2.81 2.50
C VAL A 109 8.20 -2.55 3.71
N TRP A 110 7.60 -2.05 4.78
CA TRP A 110 8.23 -1.88 6.09
C TRP A 110 7.99 -3.12 6.95
N LEU A 111 9.06 -3.61 7.57
CA LEU A 111 9.03 -4.73 8.49
C LEU A 111 9.60 -4.34 9.85
N ASP A 112 9.01 -4.86 10.93
CA ASP A 112 9.52 -4.69 12.28
C ASP A 112 9.32 -5.94 13.16
N SER A 113 10.19 -6.08 14.16
CA SER A 113 10.17 -7.21 15.11
C SER A 113 9.17 -7.08 16.26
N THR A 114 8.46 -5.95 16.37
CA THR A 114 7.53 -5.67 17.48
C THR A 114 6.08 -5.99 17.14
N GLY A 115 5.76 -6.15 15.85
CA GLY A 115 4.39 -6.29 15.38
C GLY A 115 3.59 -4.99 15.39
N ARG A 116 4.23 -3.84 15.64
CA ARG A 116 3.57 -2.53 15.79
C ARG A 116 3.66 -1.66 14.54
N ASN A 117 4.02 -2.24 13.40
CA ASN A 117 4.14 -1.58 12.10
C ASN A 117 5.12 -0.39 12.13
N GLN A 118 6.27 -0.59 12.79
CA GLN A 118 7.36 0.38 12.83
C GLN A 118 8.17 0.32 11.53
N GLN A 119 8.86 1.42 11.20
CA GLN A 119 9.73 1.50 10.02
C GLN A 119 11.15 1.01 10.33
N GLN A 120 11.28 -0.23 10.84
CA GLN A 120 12.58 -0.76 11.25
C GLN A 120 13.46 -1.13 10.05
N LEU A 121 12.93 -1.85 9.06
CA LEU A 121 13.59 -2.15 7.78
C LEU A 121 12.59 -1.91 6.65
N GLY A 122 12.98 -1.13 5.64
CA GLY A 122 12.15 -0.89 4.46
C GLY A 122 12.74 -1.53 3.22
N VAL A 123 11.88 -2.14 2.40
CA VAL A 123 12.24 -2.64 1.08
C VAL A 123 11.39 -1.93 0.05
N LYS A 124 12.02 -1.08 -0.76
CA LYS A 124 11.35 -0.36 -1.84
C LYS A 124 11.56 -1.12 -3.14
N PHE A 125 10.50 -1.77 -3.58
CA PHE A 125 10.48 -2.58 -4.79
C PHE A 125 9.02 -2.73 -5.28
N PRO A 126 8.74 -2.64 -6.59
CA PRO A 126 9.64 -2.13 -7.62
C PRO A 126 9.94 -0.65 -7.39
N LEU A 127 10.97 -0.13 -8.05
CA LEU A 127 11.27 1.30 -8.03
C LEU A 127 10.29 2.07 -8.92
N PRO A 128 9.92 3.32 -8.56
CA PRO A 128 9.08 4.15 -9.40
C PRO A 128 9.73 4.39 -10.76
N ILE A 129 8.92 4.34 -11.81
CA ILE A 129 9.33 4.75 -13.15
C ILE A 129 8.96 6.20 -13.39
N ASP A 130 9.65 6.82 -14.34
CA ASP A 130 9.20 8.10 -14.88
C ASP A 130 8.00 7.86 -15.80
N LEU A 131 6.81 8.30 -15.37
CA LEU A 131 5.57 8.13 -16.12
C LEU A 131 5.61 8.79 -17.50
N SER A 132 6.49 9.78 -17.73
CA SER A 132 6.68 10.39 -19.05
C SER A 132 7.35 9.45 -20.07
N THR A 133 8.04 8.40 -19.59
CA THR A 133 8.65 7.37 -20.45
C THR A 133 7.62 6.35 -20.95
N ILE A 134 6.43 6.32 -20.35
CA ILE A 134 5.34 5.48 -20.82
C ILE A 134 4.81 6.09 -22.12
N LYS A 135 5.06 5.40 -23.23
CA LYS A 135 4.56 5.83 -24.55
C LYS A 135 3.04 5.99 -24.49
N ALA A 136 2.56 7.10 -25.04
CA ALA A 136 1.14 7.28 -25.28
C ALA A 136 0.63 6.16 -26.21
N PRO A 137 -0.65 5.77 -26.09
CA PRO A 137 -1.27 4.92 -27.09
C PRO A 137 -1.04 5.50 -28.50
N ALA A 138 -0.87 4.63 -29.50
CA ALA A 138 -0.72 5.07 -30.88
C ALA A 138 -1.85 6.03 -31.27
N GLU A 139 -1.50 7.11 -31.98
CA GLU A 139 -2.48 8.07 -32.48
C GLU A 139 -3.52 7.34 -33.33
N ARG A 140 -4.79 7.58 -32.99
CA ARG A 140 -5.91 6.94 -33.68
C ARG A 140 -6.44 7.88 -34.77
N PRO A 141 -6.94 7.32 -35.89
CA PRO A 141 -7.58 8.11 -36.93
C PRO A 141 -8.69 8.99 -36.36
N VAL A 142 -8.77 10.23 -36.85
CA VAL A 142 -9.83 11.17 -36.46
C VAL A 142 -11.19 10.54 -36.78
N GLY A 143 -12.08 10.47 -35.78
CA GLY A 143 -13.41 9.85 -35.91
C GLY A 143 -13.49 8.38 -35.50
N ALA A 144 -12.38 7.74 -35.13
CA ALA A 144 -12.40 6.40 -34.56
C ALA A 144 -13.08 6.38 -33.19
N MET A 145 -13.83 5.30 -32.90
CA MET A 145 -14.39 5.08 -31.58
C MET A 145 -13.27 4.91 -30.54
N GLY A 146 -13.53 5.34 -29.30
CA GLY A 146 -12.60 5.15 -28.18
C GLY A 146 -12.24 3.68 -27.95
N PRO A 147 -11.17 3.39 -27.19
CA PRO A 147 -10.69 2.02 -27.05
C PRO A 147 -11.71 1.13 -26.36
N THR A 148 -11.90 -0.06 -26.92
CA THR A 148 -12.75 -1.08 -26.31
C THR A 148 -12.17 -1.49 -24.95
N ALA A 149 -12.97 -2.14 -24.11
CA ALA A 149 -12.47 -2.66 -22.83
C ALA A 149 -11.34 -3.67 -23.03
N ALA A 150 -11.42 -4.51 -24.07
CA ALA A 150 -10.39 -5.49 -24.41
C ALA A 150 -9.07 -4.82 -24.82
N GLU A 151 -9.14 -3.79 -25.68
CA GLU A 151 -7.95 -3.02 -26.10
C GLU A 151 -7.27 -2.33 -24.91
N ARG A 152 -8.05 -1.75 -23.99
CA ARG A 152 -7.51 -1.15 -22.76
C ARG A 152 -6.83 -2.18 -21.86
N GLN A 153 -7.41 -3.38 -21.78
CA GLN A 153 -6.81 -4.49 -21.01
C GLN A 153 -5.49 -4.95 -21.62
N GLU A 154 -5.44 -5.11 -22.94
CA GLU A 154 -4.23 -5.55 -23.63
C GLU A 154 -3.10 -4.52 -23.53
N ASP A 155 -3.39 -3.24 -23.71
CA ASP A 155 -2.42 -2.15 -23.54
C ASP A 155 -1.88 -2.10 -22.10
N HIS A 156 -2.76 -2.21 -21.10
CA HIS A 156 -2.37 -2.29 -19.68
C HIS A 156 -1.41 -3.46 -19.41
N LEU A 157 -1.73 -4.67 -19.90
CA LEU A 157 -0.87 -5.85 -19.71
C LEU A 157 0.45 -5.72 -20.44
N THR A 158 0.46 -5.14 -21.63
CA THR A 158 1.68 -4.90 -22.42
C THR A 158 2.62 -3.98 -21.65
N ARG A 159 2.08 -2.88 -21.10
CA ARG A 159 2.86 -1.94 -20.27
C ARG A 159 3.38 -2.62 -19.00
N LEU A 160 2.52 -3.33 -18.27
CA LEU A 160 2.95 -4.04 -17.05
C LEU A 160 4.09 -5.01 -17.33
N ARG A 161 4.00 -5.83 -18.40
CA ARG A 161 5.07 -6.76 -18.77
C ARG A 161 6.39 -6.05 -19.04
N GLY A 162 6.36 -4.90 -19.72
CA GLY A 162 7.55 -4.09 -19.96
C GLY A 162 8.20 -3.59 -18.67
N ILE A 163 7.39 -3.09 -17.73
CA ILE A 163 7.89 -2.60 -16.44
C ILE A 163 8.42 -3.74 -15.57
N ILE A 164 7.68 -4.84 -15.49
CA ILE A 164 8.07 -6.03 -14.72
C ILE A 164 9.40 -6.59 -15.24
N ALA A 165 9.59 -6.68 -16.55
CA ALA A 165 10.83 -7.18 -17.14
C ALA A 165 12.06 -6.32 -16.80
N GLY A 166 11.87 -5.03 -16.53
CA GLY A 166 12.93 -4.11 -16.10
C GLY A 166 13.09 -3.99 -14.58
N ALA A 167 12.21 -4.60 -13.78
CA ALA A 167 12.22 -4.47 -12.33
C ALA A 167 13.23 -5.43 -11.67
N ASN A 168 14.51 -5.06 -11.70
CA ASN A 168 15.62 -5.86 -11.16
C ASN A 168 16.42 -5.17 -10.05
N GLN A 169 16.08 -3.92 -9.70
CA GLN A 169 16.72 -3.15 -8.64
C GLN A 169 15.73 -2.81 -7.53
N MET A 170 16.24 -2.73 -6.30
CA MET A 170 15.51 -2.30 -5.11
C MET A 170 16.34 -1.35 -4.25
N GLU A 171 15.68 -0.54 -3.44
CA GLU A 171 16.32 0.25 -2.38
C GLU A 171 16.00 -0.36 -1.01
N LEU A 172 17.03 -0.59 -0.20
CA LEU A 172 16.88 -0.95 1.20
C LEU A 172 16.98 0.29 2.08
N LEU A 173 15.93 0.53 2.87
CA LEU A 173 15.81 1.65 3.79
C LEU A 173 16.10 1.17 5.21
N ASN A 174 16.78 1.99 6.01
CA ASN A 174 17.19 1.64 7.38
C ASN A 174 18.06 0.36 7.46
N TYR A 175 18.71 -0.01 6.37
CA TYR A 175 19.49 -1.24 6.31
C TYR A 175 20.68 -1.18 7.26
N ARG A 176 20.71 -2.10 8.24
CA ARG A 176 21.71 -2.16 9.32
C ARG A 176 21.87 -0.83 10.09
N GLY A 177 20.78 -0.06 10.19
CA GLY A 177 20.78 1.23 10.89
C GLY A 177 21.33 2.40 10.08
N SER A 178 21.69 2.20 8.81
CA SER A 178 22.05 3.29 7.91
C SER A 178 20.83 4.16 7.61
N LYS A 179 20.99 5.48 7.66
CA LYS A 179 19.96 6.44 7.22
C LYS A 179 19.92 6.58 5.69
N GLU A 180 21.02 6.27 5.02
CA GLU A 180 21.10 6.32 3.57
C GLU A 180 20.53 5.04 2.95
N PRO A 181 19.63 5.14 1.95
CA PRO A 181 19.16 4.00 1.20
C PRO A 181 20.31 3.26 0.50
N VAL A 182 20.24 1.93 0.50
CA VAL A 182 21.18 1.07 -0.23
C VAL A 182 20.51 0.56 -1.49
N LEU A 183 20.97 1.03 -2.66
CA LEU A 183 20.55 0.49 -3.96
C LEU A 183 21.24 -0.85 -4.22
N THR A 184 20.49 -1.85 -4.64
CA THR A 184 21.00 -3.20 -4.89
C THR A 184 20.08 -3.98 -5.84
N ASP A 185 20.58 -5.08 -6.40
CA ASP A 185 19.77 -5.95 -7.23
C ASP A 185 18.74 -6.70 -6.38
N SER A 186 17.55 -6.94 -6.93
CA SER A 186 16.44 -7.58 -6.23
C SER A 186 16.70 -9.06 -5.92
N GLU A 187 17.71 -9.66 -6.56
CA GLU A 187 18.21 -11.03 -6.31
C GLU A 187 19.60 -11.05 -5.63
N ALA A 188 20.05 -9.93 -5.07
CA ALA A 188 21.39 -9.82 -4.51
C ALA A 188 21.65 -10.78 -3.33
N LYS A 189 22.90 -11.23 -3.20
CA LYS A 189 23.37 -12.13 -2.13
C LYS A 189 23.37 -11.51 -0.72
N ILE A 190 22.93 -10.26 -0.58
CA ILE A 190 22.79 -9.59 0.73
C ILE A 190 21.69 -10.23 1.59
N GLY A 191 20.82 -11.03 0.96
CA GLY A 191 19.88 -11.94 1.61
C GLY A 191 18.43 -11.46 1.58
N VAL A 192 18.17 -10.19 1.29
CA VAL A 192 16.84 -9.71 0.94
C VAL A 192 16.60 -10.02 -0.54
N LYS A 193 15.44 -10.59 -0.87
CA LYS A 193 15.05 -10.86 -2.25
C LYS A 193 13.66 -10.33 -2.52
N ALA A 194 13.43 -9.77 -3.69
CA ALA A 194 12.11 -9.33 -4.11
C ALA A 194 11.87 -9.59 -5.59
N ALA A 195 10.66 -9.98 -5.93
CA ALA A 195 10.26 -10.24 -7.30
C ALA A 195 8.82 -9.78 -7.55
N ILE A 196 8.53 -9.46 -8.81
CA ILE A 196 7.22 -9.04 -9.27
C ILE A 196 6.91 -9.75 -10.58
N GLY A 197 5.68 -10.20 -10.76
CA GLY A 197 5.28 -11.03 -11.89
C GLY A 197 3.79 -10.94 -12.18
N LEU A 198 3.35 -11.62 -13.24
CA LEU A 198 1.93 -11.83 -13.56
C LEU A 198 1.61 -13.32 -13.49
N ASP A 199 0.51 -13.67 -12.84
CA ASP A 199 -0.01 -15.04 -12.88
C ASP A 199 -0.79 -15.34 -14.18
N ALA A 200 -1.22 -16.58 -14.35
CA ALA A 200 -1.98 -17.02 -15.53
C ALA A 200 -3.34 -16.31 -15.71
N ARG A 201 -3.85 -15.64 -14.67
CA ARG A 201 -5.08 -14.84 -14.69
C ARG A 201 -4.79 -13.34 -14.79
N ASN A 202 -3.55 -12.98 -15.10
CA ASN A 202 -3.05 -11.60 -15.16
C ASN A 202 -3.18 -10.82 -13.85
N ASN A 203 -3.18 -11.50 -12.70
CA ASN A 203 -3.01 -10.83 -11.42
C ASN A 203 -1.52 -10.52 -11.23
N LEU A 204 -1.24 -9.34 -10.68
CA LEU A 204 0.13 -8.97 -10.33
C LEU A 204 0.50 -9.63 -9.01
N ILE A 205 1.60 -10.37 -9.02
CA ILE A 205 2.16 -11.05 -7.87
C ILE A 205 3.42 -10.31 -7.44
N TYR A 206 3.52 -10.00 -6.16
CA TYR A 206 4.72 -9.46 -5.53
C TYR A 206 5.18 -10.43 -4.46
N GLU A 207 6.48 -10.68 -4.40
CA GLU A 207 7.10 -11.59 -3.45
C GLU A 207 8.29 -10.92 -2.78
N LEU A 208 8.47 -11.19 -1.49
CA LEU A 208 9.55 -10.64 -0.70
C LEU A 208 10.03 -11.68 0.30
N ALA A 209 11.34 -11.90 0.37
CA ALA A 209 12.01 -12.67 1.41
C ALA A 209 12.95 -11.78 2.21
N VAL A 210 12.78 -11.77 3.54
CA VAL A 210 13.61 -10.99 4.46
C VAL A 210 14.18 -11.89 5.56
N PRO A 211 15.52 -11.98 5.68
CA PRO A 211 16.14 -12.74 6.77
C PRO A 211 15.79 -12.14 8.14
N LEU A 212 15.34 -12.97 9.08
CA LEU A 212 14.98 -12.57 10.44
C LEU A 212 16.13 -11.89 11.18
N ARG A 213 17.39 -12.23 10.85
CA ARG A 213 18.58 -11.55 11.41
C ARG A 213 18.66 -10.05 11.10
N LEU A 214 17.92 -9.57 10.10
CA LEU A 214 17.83 -8.13 9.78
C LEU A 214 16.78 -7.41 10.65
N LEU A 215 15.85 -8.16 11.25
CA LEU A 215 14.78 -7.62 12.09
C LEU A 215 15.04 -7.86 13.58
N TYR A 216 15.66 -8.98 13.92
CA TYR A 216 15.90 -9.39 15.30
C TYR A 216 17.39 -9.34 15.63
N ARG A 217 17.74 -8.65 16.73
CA ARG A 217 19.11 -8.67 17.28
C ARG A 217 19.58 -10.09 17.60
N ARG A 218 18.66 -10.96 18.02
CA ARG A 218 18.86 -12.41 18.16
C ARG A 218 17.66 -13.11 17.52
N VAL A 219 17.91 -13.95 16.51
CA VAL A 219 16.85 -14.70 15.83
C VAL A 219 16.10 -15.55 16.86
N PRO A 220 14.76 -15.46 16.91
CA PRO A 220 13.96 -16.28 17.83
C PRO A 220 14.10 -17.78 17.53
N ASP A 221 14.13 -18.60 18.57
CA ASP A 221 14.07 -20.06 18.45
C ASP A 221 12.61 -20.50 18.27
N LEU A 222 12.12 -20.40 17.03
CA LEU A 222 10.74 -20.74 16.69
C LEU A 222 10.47 -22.24 16.86
N ALA A 223 11.47 -23.10 16.62
CA ALA A 223 11.36 -24.54 16.79
C ALA A 223 11.25 -24.94 18.28
N GLY A 224 11.93 -24.20 19.17
CA GLY A 224 11.79 -24.32 20.62
C GLY A 224 10.50 -23.71 21.20
N GLY A 225 9.53 -23.33 20.36
CA GLY A 225 8.24 -22.77 20.80
C GLY A 225 8.28 -21.29 21.21
N ARG A 226 9.38 -20.57 20.95
CA ARG A 226 9.45 -19.14 21.24
C ARG A 226 8.51 -18.37 20.32
N VAL A 227 7.61 -17.59 20.91
CA VAL A 227 6.72 -16.70 20.16
C VAL A 227 7.49 -15.49 19.63
N ALA A 228 7.28 -15.16 18.37
CA ALA A 228 7.79 -13.96 17.73
C ALA A 228 6.73 -13.36 16.80
N THR A 229 6.88 -12.10 16.39
CA THR A 229 5.89 -11.41 15.55
C THR A 229 6.58 -10.45 14.60
N VAL A 230 6.13 -10.40 13.36
CA VAL A 230 6.59 -9.41 12.37
C VAL A 230 5.44 -8.47 12.05
N GLY A 231 5.67 -7.17 12.20
CA GLY A 231 4.78 -6.16 11.64
C GLY A 231 5.11 -5.98 10.16
N VAL A 232 4.09 -5.87 9.32
CA VAL A 232 4.23 -5.61 7.88
C VAL A 232 3.37 -4.40 7.54
N TRP A 233 4.00 -3.33 7.06
CA TRP A 233 3.31 -2.15 6.59
C TRP A 233 3.72 -1.83 5.16
N MET A 234 2.74 -1.81 4.28
CA MET A 234 2.92 -1.50 2.87
C MET A 234 2.38 -0.12 2.56
N ALA A 235 3.17 0.66 1.85
CA ALA A 235 2.83 2.01 1.46
C ALA A 235 3.13 2.21 -0.04
N GLY A 236 2.06 2.42 -0.82
CA GLY A 236 2.18 2.86 -2.21
C GLY A 236 2.81 4.26 -2.27
N GLN A 237 3.62 4.53 -3.30
CA GLN A 237 4.24 5.84 -3.46
C GLN A 237 3.31 6.81 -4.19
N LYS A 238 3.56 8.11 -4.00
CA LYS A 238 2.90 9.16 -4.79
C LYS A 238 3.65 9.36 -6.11
N PRO A 239 2.97 9.76 -7.19
CA PRO A 239 3.63 10.22 -8.39
C PRO A 239 4.61 11.34 -8.04
N LYS A 240 5.85 11.26 -8.54
CA LYS A 240 6.76 12.39 -8.47
C LYS A 240 6.21 13.47 -9.41
N PRO A 241 6.00 14.72 -8.96
CA PRO A 241 5.59 15.79 -9.85
C PRO A 241 6.65 15.95 -10.95
N ALA A 242 6.18 16.18 -12.18
CA ALA A 242 7.07 16.41 -13.31
C ALA A 242 8.00 17.60 -13.01
N PRO A 243 9.29 17.54 -13.36
CA PRO A 243 10.16 18.70 -13.28
C PRO A 243 9.54 19.85 -14.09
N GLY A 244 9.25 20.98 -13.44
CA GLY A 244 8.70 22.17 -14.09
C GLY A 244 7.20 22.43 -13.92
N SER A 245 6.46 21.60 -13.17
CA SER A 245 5.11 21.99 -12.74
C SER A 245 5.18 22.96 -11.55
N GLN A 246 5.75 24.14 -11.77
CA GLN A 246 5.40 25.30 -10.96
C GLN A 246 3.95 25.62 -11.28
N GLN A 247 3.06 25.16 -10.42
CA GLN A 247 1.70 25.66 -10.37
C GLN A 247 1.83 27.13 -9.98
N SER A 248 1.87 28.00 -10.99
CA SER A 248 1.73 29.43 -10.79
C SER A 248 0.41 29.64 -10.06
N ASP A 249 0.54 30.11 -8.83
CA ASP A 249 -0.54 30.56 -7.97
C ASP A 249 -1.16 31.80 -8.63
N MET A 250 -2.02 31.58 -9.63
CA MET A 250 -2.95 32.62 -10.07
C MET A 250 -3.97 32.79 -8.95
N SER A 251 -3.57 33.58 -7.97
CA SER A 251 -4.47 34.26 -7.05
C SER A 251 -5.45 35.06 -7.90
N VAL A 252 -6.66 34.51 -8.00
CA VAL A 252 -7.87 35.23 -8.39
C VAL A 252 -8.06 36.34 -7.36
N VAL A 253 -7.63 37.55 -7.71
CA VAL A 253 -8.16 38.79 -7.13
C VAL A 253 -9.16 39.34 -8.14
N GLY A 254 -10.41 39.43 -7.69
CA GLY A 254 -11.57 39.81 -8.49
C GLY A 254 -11.57 41.27 -8.98
N PRO A 255 -12.67 41.67 -9.64
CA PRO A 255 -12.71 42.79 -10.58
C PRO A 255 -12.88 44.13 -9.88
N GLN A 256 -11.96 45.05 -10.17
CA GLN A 256 -12.04 46.47 -9.80
C GLN A 256 -11.39 47.21 -10.97
N GLY A 257 -12.16 47.70 -11.95
CA GLY A 257 -13.01 48.87 -11.78
C GLY A 257 -12.18 50.12 -12.09
N GLY A 258 -12.29 50.64 -13.32
CA GLY A 258 -11.91 52.01 -13.64
C GLY A 258 -10.96 52.19 -14.82
N GLY A 259 -11.45 52.84 -15.87
CA GLY A 259 -10.71 53.91 -16.56
C GLY A 259 -10.14 53.61 -17.95
N MET A 260 -10.72 54.31 -18.94
CA MET A 260 -10.09 54.89 -20.16
C MET A 260 -9.40 53.90 -21.12
N GLY A 261 -9.73 53.78 -22.39
CA GLY A 261 -10.14 54.76 -23.40
C GLY A 261 -9.47 54.23 -24.69
N GLY A 262 -10.20 53.85 -25.72
CA GLY A 262 -10.56 54.75 -26.81
C GLY A 262 -10.15 54.10 -28.15
N TYR A 263 -10.91 54.42 -29.20
CA TYR A 263 -10.72 54.09 -30.62
C TYR A 263 -10.96 52.61 -30.99
N GLY A 264 -11.92 52.24 -31.83
CA GLY A 264 -12.50 52.95 -32.97
C GLY A 264 -12.23 52.11 -34.22
N GLY A 265 -13.28 51.58 -34.86
CA GLY A 265 -13.19 50.78 -36.10
C GLY A 265 -14.30 49.72 -36.14
N MET A 266 -15.52 50.06 -36.58
CA MET A 266 -15.95 49.90 -37.99
C MET A 266 -15.96 48.42 -38.36
N GLY A 267 -17.10 47.71 -38.30
CA GLY A 267 -18.20 47.85 -39.24
C GLY A 267 -18.19 46.62 -40.17
N GLY A 268 -19.18 45.74 -40.05
CA GLY A 268 -19.25 44.52 -40.86
C GLY A 268 -20.47 43.68 -40.54
N TYR A 269 -21.58 43.99 -41.19
CA TYR A 269 -22.77 43.16 -41.27
C TYR A 269 -22.50 41.89 -42.11
N GLY A 270 -23.18 40.80 -41.74
CA GLY A 270 -23.27 39.54 -42.51
C GLY A 270 -22.71 38.39 -41.68
N GLY A 271 -23.49 37.45 -41.16
CA GLY A 271 -24.67 36.84 -41.73
C GLY A 271 -24.35 35.36 -41.93
N GLY A 272 -25.00 34.50 -41.13
CA GLY A 272 -25.15 33.09 -41.46
C GLY A 272 -24.25 32.10 -40.73
N MET A 273 -24.94 31.12 -40.15
CA MET A 273 -24.54 29.72 -40.00
C MET A 273 -23.84 29.29 -38.71
N ARG A 274 -24.62 28.49 -37.96
CA ARG A 274 -24.26 27.15 -37.49
C ARG A 274 -23.35 27.17 -36.26
N GLY A 275 -23.90 27.08 -35.06
CA GLY A 275 -24.61 25.88 -34.59
C GLY A 275 -23.56 24.86 -34.15
N GLY A 276 -23.43 24.65 -32.85
CA GLY A 276 -22.58 23.58 -32.33
C GLY A 276 -21.82 23.95 -31.07
N TYR A 277 -22.54 23.89 -29.94
CA TYR A 277 -22.08 23.34 -28.67
C TYR A 277 -20.57 23.26 -28.43
N GLY A 278 -20.14 24.01 -27.41
CA GLY A 278 -18.83 23.91 -26.81
C GLY A 278 -18.42 22.46 -26.53
N GLY A 279 -17.27 22.09 -27.09
CA GLY A 279 -16.48 20.96 -26.66
C GLY A 279 -15.18 21.50 -26.12
N GLY A 280 -15.23 22.02 -24.88
CA GLY A 280 -14.04 22.38 -24.13
C GLY A 280 -13.02 21.26 -24.23
N MET A 281 -11.83 21.65 -24.64
CA MET A 281 -10.59 20.88 -24.65
C MET A 281 -10.40 20.28 -23.26
N ARG A 282 -10.99 19.10 -23.02
CA ARG A 282 -10.62 18.24 -21.91
C ARG A 282 -9.29 17.65 -22.30
N THR A 283 -8.24 18.43 -22.02
CA THR A 283 -6.97 17.88 -21.58
C THR A 283 -7.26 16.65 -20.73
N TYR A 284 -6.48 15.61 -20.95
CA TYR A 284 -6.48 14.38 -20.19
C TYR A 284 -6.05 14.68 -18.73
N ARG A 285 -6.87 15.46 -18.02
CA ARG A 285 -6.89 15.57 -16.56
C ARG A 285 -7.73 14.39 -16.10
N GLY A 286 -7.18 13.19 -16.32
CA GLY A 286 -7.57 12.00 -15.58
C GLY A 286 -7.14 12.23 -14.13
N GLY A 287 -7.93 13.03 -13.42
CA GLY A 287 -7.84 13.26 -11.99
C GLY A 287 -8.36 12.06 -11.22
N ASP A 288 -7.99 10.85 -11.61
CA ASP A 288 -7.88 9.78 -10.65
C ASP A 288 -6.65 10.14 -9.82
N THR A 289 -6.89 10.90 -8.75
CA THR A 289 -5.93 11.07 -7.69
C THR A 289 -5.37 9.69 -7.40
N PHE A 290 -4.09 9.46 -7.69
CA PHE A 290 -3.37 8.28 -7.23
C PHE A 290 -3.37 8.34 -5.70
N GLN A 291 -4.47 7.93 -5.08
CA GLN A 291 -4.55 7.75 -3.65
C GLN A 291 -3.60 6.61 -3.33
N THR A 292 -2.62 6.92 -2.49
CA THR A 292 -1.67 5.94 -1.97
C THR A 292 -2.46 4.88 -1.23
N PHE A 293 -2.27 3.61 -1.60
CA PHE A 293 -2.82 2.51 -0.82
C PHE A 293 -1.92 2.27 0.40
N THR A 294 -2.53 1.80 1.49
CA THR A 294 -1.83 1.37 2.69
C THR A 294 -2.42 0.07 3.17
N LEU A 295 -1.57 -0.89 3.50
CA LEU A 295 -1.95 -2.11 4.19
C LEU A 295 -1.08 -2.26 5.44
N LYS A 296 -1.69 -2.55 6.58
CA LYS A 296 -0.99 -2.84 7.83
C LYS A 296 -1.48 -4.15 8.40
N THR A 297 -0.55 -5.05 8.69
CA THR A 297 -0.83 -6.33 9.34
C THR A 297 0.30 -6.66 10.30
N SER A 298 0.02 -7.54 11.24
CA SER A 298 1.03 -8.19 12.07
C SER A 298 0.88 -9.70 11.95
N ALA A 299 2.00 -10.41 11.88
CA ALA A 299 2.04 -11.85 11.73
C ALA A 299 2.79 -12.50 12.89
N GLN A 300 2.12 -13.38 13.64
CA GLN A 300 2.81 -14.20 14.63
C GLN A 300 3.57 -15.30 13.89
N LEU A 301 4.89 -15.37 14.10
CA LEU A 301 5.75 -16.35 13.43
C LEU A 301 5.47 -17.76 13.95
N ALA A 302 5.33 -18.72 13.04
CA ALA A 302 5.08 -20.11 13.35
C ALA A 302 6.38 -20.87 13.65
N GLY A 303 6.31 -21.80 14.59
CA GLY A 303 7.31 -22.83 14.83
C GLY A 303 7.12 -24.05 13.92
N LYS A 304 8.12 -24.93 13.90
CA LYS A 304 8.06 -26.23 13.21
C LYS A 304 7.13 -27.19 13.95
#